data_AF-A0A8T4T1L0-F1
#
_entry.id   AF-A0A8T4T1L0-F1
#
_cell.length_a   1.000
_cell.length_b   1.000
_cell.length_c   1.000
_cell.angle_alpha   90.00
_cell.angle_beta   90.00
_cell.angle_gamma   90.00
#
_symmetry.space_group_name_H-M   'P 1'
#
loop_
_entity.id
_entity.type
_entity.pdbx_description
1 polymer ?
#
loop_
_entity_poly.entity_id
_entity_poly.type
_entity_poly.pdbx_seq_one_letter_code
_entity_poly.pdbx_strand_id
1 'polypeptide(L)'
;MSYYIIIRGPLGIGKTTIATKLTQLVQGYYISLDAVLTKHGLDKIPPNAPSIPVSHFLQAQKFVLPEVLNSLQQDKIVIFDGNFYYKEQLEDLVHQLSAYKGFIFTLQAPLSVCIERDSKRKLVYGEGAAIALHTLDAKFVTGIIIPTENKTVAQTVAKIRSYLP
;
A
#
# COMPACT_ATOMS: atom_id res chain seq x y z
N MET A 1 -6.92 -5.74 20.86
CA MET A 1 -7.83 -4.97 19.98
C MET A 1 -7.17 -4.88 18.62
N SER A 2 -7.50 -5.84 17.75
CA SER A 2 -6.97 -5.89 16.40
C SER A 2 -7.51 -4.75 15.53
N TYR A 3 -6.68 -4.32 14.61
CA TYR A 3 -6.99 -3.32 13.60
C TYR A 3 -6.12 -3.58 12.39
N TYR A 4 -6.48 -2.99 11.25
CA TYR A 4 -5.67 -3.07 10.05
C TYR A 4 -5.16 -1.69 9.64
N ILE A 5 -4.02 -1.71 8.95
CA ILE A 5 -3.33 -0.54 8.45
C ILE A 5 -3.15 -0.73 6.95
N ILE A 6 -3.48 0.29 6.16
CA ILE A 6 -3.22 0.34 4.72
C ILE A 6 -2.20 1.45 4.47
N ILE A 7 -1.04 1.08 3.92
CA ILE A 7 -0.01 2.03 3.48
C ILE A 7 -0.10 2.14 1.96
N ARG A 8 -0.50 3.32 1.46
CA ARG A 8 -0.62 3.61 0.03
C ARG A 8 0.20 4.83 -0.38
N GLY A 9 0.35 5.03 -1.68
CA GLY A 9 1.15 6.09 -2.30
C GLY A 9 1.80 5.62 -3.61
N PRO A 10 2.51 6.50 -4.33
CA PRO A 10 3.04 6.19 -5.65
C PRO A 10 4.25 5.25 -5.63
N LEU A 11 4.74 4.87 -6.81
CA LEU A 11 6.03 4.18 -6.96
C LEU A 11 7.16 5.05 -6.38
N GLY A 12 8.20 4.42 -5.83
CA GLY A 12 9.38 5.13 -5.30
C GLY A 12 9.15 5.85 -3.95
N ILE A 13 7.91 5.92 -3.43
CA ILE A 13 7.62 6.65 -2.19
C ILE A 13 8.15 5.99 -0.91
N GLY A 14 8.46 4.68 -0.96
CA GLY A 14 8.98 3.92 0.18
C GLY A 14 7.95 3.10 0.95
N LYS A 15 6.77 2.81 0.37
CA LYS A 15 5.67 2.04 1.01
C LYS A 15 6.18 0.77 1.69
N THR A 16 6.81 -0.12 0.94
CA THR A 16 7.32 -1.41 1.43
C THR A 16 8.28 -1.24 2.60
N THR A 17 9.24 -0.33 2.50
CA THR A 17 10.19 -0.08 3.60
C THR A 17 9.50 0.41 4.87
N ILE A 18 8.53 1.32 4.73
CA ILE A 18 7.75 1.85 5.86
C ILE A 18 6.85 0.77 6.46
N ALA A 19 6.12 0.04 5.61
CA ALA A 19 5.21 -1.02 6.02
C ALA A 19 5.96 -2.15 6.74
N THR A 20 7.06 -2.67 6.18
CA THR A 20 7.88 -3.69 6.83
C THR A 20 8.41 -3.22 8.17
N LYS A 21 8.91 -1.98 8.26
CA LYS A 21 9.42 -1.44 9.53
C LYS A 21 8.30 -1.29 10.56
N LEU A 22 7.13 -0.85 10.13
CA LEU A 22 5.95 -0.72 10.99
C LEU A 22 5.50 -2.09 11.50
N THR A 23 5.40 -3.10 10.62
CA THR A 23 5.06 -4.48 10.97
C THR A 23 5.98 -5.02 12.07
N GLN A 24 7.29 -4.83 11.95
CA GLN A 24 8.25 -5.27 12.97
C GLN A 24 8.01 -4.61 14.33
N LEU A 25 7.73 -3.30 14.34
CA LEU A 25 7.51 -2.55 15.58
C LEU A 25 6.22 -2.93 16.29
N VAL A 26 5.17 -3.25 15.54
CA VAL A 26 3.86 -3.63 16.10
C VAL A 26 3.66 -5.14 16.19
N GLN A 27 4.70 -5.93 15.86
CA GLN A 27 4.64 -7.40 15.75
C GLN A 27 3.43 -7.88 14.94
N GLY A 28 3.13 -7.15 13.87
CA GLY A 28 1.94 -7.37 13.04
C GLY A 28 2.12 -8.43 11.97
N TYR A 29 1.04 -8.68 11.24
CA TYR A 29 0.99 -9.52 10.05
C TYR A 29 1.07 -8.66 8.79
N TYR A 30 2.07 -8.91 7.93
CA TYR A 30 2.32 -8.11 6.73
C TYR A 30 1.76 -8.78 5.48
N ILE A 31 1.03 -8.01 4.68
CA ILE A 31 0.52 -8.41 3.38
C ILE A 31 1.06 -7.45 2.31
N SER A 32 1.75 -7.99 1.31
CA SER A 32 2.08 -7.27 0.08
C SER A 32 1.09 -7.65 -1.01
N LEU A 33 0.17 -6.75 -1.38
CA LEU A 33 -0.76 -6.98 -2.49
C LEU A 33 -0.03 -7.10 -3.83
N ASP A 34 1.07 -6.37 -4.03
CA ASP A 34 1.88 -6.48 -5.23
C ASP A 34 2.46 -7.91 -5.36
N ALA A 35 2.96 -8.51 -4.27
CA ALA A 35 3.45 -9.89 -4.27
C ALA A 35 2.32 -10.91 -4.54
N VAL A 36 1.12 -10.66 -4.04
CA VAL A 36 -0.06 -11.52 -4.29
C VAL A 36 -0.43 -11.46 -5.77
N LEU A 37 -0.46 -10.27 -6.38
CA LEU A 37 -0.73 -10.12 -7.80
C LEU A 37 0.26 -10.93 -8.65
N THR A 38 1.57 -10.75 -8.41
CA THR A 38 2.61 -11.49 -9.14
C THR A 38 2.51 -13.00 -8.93
N LYS A 39 2.30 -13.46 -7.69
CA LYS A 39 2.15 -14.89 -7.37
C LYS A 39 1.02 -15.55 -8.16
N HIS A 40 -0.06 -14.82 -8.43
CA HIS A 40 -1.24 -15.32 -9.13
C HIS A 40 -1.31 -14.89 -10.60
N GLY A 41 -0.25 -14.26 -11.14
CA GLY A 41 -0.20 -13.79 -12.53
C GLY A 41 -1.20 -12.68 -12.87
N LEU A 42 -1.64 -11.93 -11.86
CA LEU A 42 -2.61 -10.84 -11.93
C LEU A 42 -1.96 -9.46 -12.09
N ASP A 43 -0.63 -9.39 -12.15
CA ASP A 43 0.15 -8.15 -12.29
C ASP A 43 0.35 -7.70 -13.76
N LYS A 44 -0.21 -8.44 -14.72
CA LYS A 44 -0.12 -8.10 -16.14
C LYS A 44 -1.02 -6.91 -16.49
N ILE A 45 -0.46 -5.97 -17.25
CA ILE A 45 -1.18 -4.84 -17.83
C ILE A 45 -1.62 -5.23 -19.25
N PRO A 46 -2.94 -5.24 -19.55
CA PRO A 46 -3.42 -5.48 -20.91
C PRO A 46 -2.87 -4.44 -21.91
N PRO A 47 -2.65 -4.78 -23.19
CA PRO A 47 -2.05 -3.88 -24.19
C PRO A 47 -2.76 -2.52 -24.35
N ASN A 48 -4.06 -2.45 -24.05
CA ASN A 48 -4.89 -1.25 -24.17
C ASN A 48 -5.29 -0.64 -22.82
N ALA A 49 -4.59 -1.00 -21.74
CA ALA A 49 -4.87 -0.50 -20.40
C ALA A 49 -3.68 0.32 -19.86
N PRO A 50 -3.92 1.43 -19.14
CA PRO A 50 -2.85 2.24 -18.58
C PRO A 50 -2.21 1.61 -17.32
N SER A 51 -2.82 0.57 -16.75
CA SER A 51 -2.43 -0.07 -15.49
C SER A 51 -3.15 -1.42 -15.32
N ILE A 52 -2.78 -2.17 -14.27
CA ILE A 52 -3.42 -3.43 -13.90
C ILE A 52 -4.92 -3.18 -13.66
N PRO A 53 -5.85 -3.95 -14.25
CA PRO A 53 -7.28 -3.74 -14.06
C PRO A 53 -7.71 -3.85 -12.59
N VAL A 54 -8.69 -3.04 -12.16
CA VAL A 54 -9.23 -3.11 -10.79
C VAL A 54 -9.71 -4.51 -10.40
N SER A 55 -10.28 -5.26 -11.35
CA SER A 55 -10.74 -6.63 -11.13
C SER A 55 -9.65 -7.58 -10.66
N HIS A 56 -8.40 -7.37 -11.09
CA HIS A 56 -7.24 -8.16 -10.65
C HIS A 56 -6.93 -7.88 -9.18
N PHE A 57 -7.01 -6.62 -8.74
CA PHE A 57 -6.84 -6.26 -7.34
C PHE A 57 -7.95 -6.83 -6.46
N LEU A 58 -9.21 -6.73 -6.90
CA LEU A 58 -10.35 -7.33 -6.19
C LEU A 58 -10.17 -8.85 -6.06
N GLN A 59 -9.66 -9.51 -7.10
CA GLN A 59 -9.35 -10.94 -7.05
C GLN A 59 -8.17 -11.25 -6.12
N ALA A 60 -7.10 -10.45 -6.13
CA ALA A 60 -5.96 -10.60 -5.23
C ALA A 60 -6.37 -10.47 -3.75
N GLN A 61 -7.26 -9.53 -3.43
CA GLN A 61 -7.80 -9.35 -2.08
C GLN A 61 -8.51 -10.61 -1.59
N LYS A 62 -9.30 -11.27 -2.45
CA LYS A 62 -9.99 -12.53 -2.11
C LYS A 62 -9.04 -13.65 -1.69
N PHE A 63 -7.83 -13.71 -2.26
CA PHE A 63 -6.84 -14.73 -1.87
C PHE A 63 -6.28 -14.53 -0.47
N VAL A 64 -6.15 -13.29 -0.01
CA VAL A 64 -5.56 -12.97 1.31
C VAL A 64 -6.59 -12.78 2.42
N LEU A 65 -7.85 -12.46 2.09
CA LEU A 65 -8.89 -12.18 3.07
C LEU A 65 -9.06 -13.28 4.13
N PRO A 66 -9.08 -14.58 3.82
CA PRO A 66 -9.21 -15.62 4.83
C PRO A 66 -8.10 -15.57 5.90
N GLU A 67 -6.85 -15.37 5.46
CA GLU A 67 -5.69 -15.31 6.35
C GLU A 67 -5.63 -14.00 7.15
N VAL A 68 -6.02 -12.89 6.52
CA VAL A 68 -6.18 -11.59 7.18
C VAL A 68 -7.20 -11.69 8.30
N LEU A 69 -8.38 -12.25 8.03
CA LEU A 69 -9.45 -12.39 9.02
C LEU A 69 -9.01 -13.30 10.18
N ASN A 70 -8.37 -14.43 9.88
CA ASN A 70 -7.81 -15.30 10.92
C ASN A 70 -6.76 -14.57 11.77
N SER A 71 -5.89 -13.76 11.16
CA SER A 71 -4.89 -12.98 11.90
C SER A 71 -5.53 -11.93 12.81
N LEU A 72 -6.55 -11.20 12.32
CA LEU A 72 -7.28 -10.21 13.10
C LEU A 72 -8.07 -10.85 14.26
N GLN A 73 -8.63 -12.04 14.06
CA GLN A 73 -9.30 -12.83 15.10
C GLN A 73 -8.33 -13.29 16.21
N GLN A 74 -7.05 -13.47 15.87
CA GLN A 74 -5.97 -13.78 16.80
C GLN A 74 -5.33 -12.52 17.41
N ASP A 75 -6.05 -11.40 17.44
CA ASP A 75 -5.60 -10.11 17.97
C ASP A 75 -4.34 -9.51 17.31
N LYS A 76 -3.95 -9.99 16.12
CA LYS A 76 -2.82 -9.41 15.38
C LYS A 76 -3.23 -8.14 14.64
N ILE A 77 -2.31 -7.20 14.53
CA ILE A 77 -2.44 -6.03 13.65
C ILE A 77 -2.08 -6.45 12.24
N VAL A 78 -2.91 -6.15 11.24
CA VAL A 78 -2.61 -6.47 9.84
C VAL A 78 -2.13 -5.21 9.11
N ILE A 79 -1.05 -5.30 8.35
CA ILE A 79 -0.49 -4.19 7.58
C ILE A 79 -0.50 -4.57 6.10
N PHE A 80 -1.28 -3.84 5.32
CA PHE A 80 -1.31 -3.92 3.86
C PHE A 80 -0.33 -2.91 3.25
N ASP A 81 0.52 -3.43 2.38
CA ASP A 81 1.38 -2.68 1.47
C ASP A 81 1.03 -3.07 0.04
N GLY A 82 1.11 -2.10 -0.85
CA GLY A 82 0.94 -2.32 -2.28
C GLY A 82 0.27 -1.13 -2.94
N ASN A 83 -0.13 -1.38 -4.18
CA ASN A 83 -0.74 -0.37 -5.01
C ASN A 83 -2.25 -0.33 -4.80
N PHE A 84 -2.74 0.79 -4.24
CA PHE A 84 -4.15 1.08 -4.03
C PHE A 84 -4.58 2.26 -4.90
N TYR A 85 -4.53 2.08 -6.22
CA TYR A 85 -4.82 3.14 -7.19
C TYR A 85 -6.32 3.39 -7.37
N TYR A 86 -7.14 2.38 -7.08
CA TYR A 86 -8.57 2.44 -7.34
C TYR A 86 -9.34 2.64 -6.04
N LYS A 87 -10.26 3.61 -6.06
CA LYS A 87 -11.22 3.83 -4.98
C LYS A 87 -12.02 2.56 -4.69
N GLU A 88 -12.52 1.90 -5.74
CA GLU A 88 -13.30 0.66 -5.64
C GLU A 88 -12.54 -0.49 -4.94
N GLN A 89 -11.25 -0.67 -5.25
CA GLN A 89 -10.41 -1.66 -4.58
C GLN A 89 -10.35 -1.41 -3.07
N LEU A 90 -10.11 -0.15 -2.69
CA LEU A 90 -9.98 0.24 -1.30
C LEU A 90 -11.32 0.13 -0.55
N GLU A 91 -12.41 0.57 -1.17
CA GLU A 91 -13.75 0.49 -0.60
C GLU A 91 -14.19 -0.96 -0.40
N ASP A 92 -13.92 -1.85 -1.37
CA ASP A 92 -14.15 -3.29 -1.21
C ASP A 92 -13.37 -3.82 -0.01
N LEU A 93 -12.07 -3.58 0.09
CA LEU A 93 -11.26 -4.09 1.20
C LEU A 93 -11.75 -3.56 2.57
N VAL A 94 -12.08 -2.28 2.66
CA VAL A 94 -12.61 -1.67 3.89
C VAL A 94 -13.96 -2.27 4.25
N HIS A 95 -14.84 -2.51 3.27
CA HIS A 95 -16.14 -3.14 3.49
C HIS A 95 -15.98 -4.58 4.00
N GLN A 96 -15.10 -5.38 3.38
CA GLN A 96 -14.80 -6.76 3.79
C GLN A 96 -14.21 -6.83 5.22
N LEU A 97 -13.58 -5.75 5.68
CA LEU A 97 -12.97 -5.65 7.01
C LEU A 97 -13.76 -4.73 7.97
N SER A 98 -15.03 -4.44 7.68
CA SER A 98 -15.86 -3.47 8.42
C SER A 98 -16.06 -3.77 9.91
N ALA A 99 -15.87 -5.03 10.33
CA ALA A 99 -15.89 -5.43 11.73
C ALA A 99 -14.66 -4.96 12.53
N TYR A 100 -13.60 -4.48 11.86
CA TYR A 100 -12.33 -4.09 12.47
C TYR A 100 -12.04 -2.61 12.21
N LYS A 101 -11.34 -1.97 13.16
CA LYS A 101 -10.87 -0.60 12.96
C LYS A 101 -9.83 -0.56 11.85
N GLY A 102 -10.01 0.33 10.88
CA GLY A 102 -9.09 0.54 9.77
C GLY A 102 -8.35 1.87 9.86
N PHE A 103 -7.06 1.86 9.54
CA PHE A 103 -6.24 3.06 9.39
C PHE A 103 -5.64 3.11 7.99
N ILE A 104 -5.91 4.17 7.24
CA ILE A 104 -5.39 4.33 5.89
C ILE A 104 -4.42 5.49 5.90
N PHE A 105 -3.19 5.27 5.45
CA PHE A 105 -2.15 6.29 5.33
C PHE A 105 -1.74 6.45 3.88
N THR A 106 -1.81 7.69 3.38
CA THR A 106 -1.34 8.04 2.04
C THR A 106 0.00 8.77 2.16
N LEU A 107 1.05 8.10 1.71
CA LEU A 107 2.40 8.66 1.65
C LEU A 107 2.51 9.62 0.45
N GLN A 108 3.04 10.81 0.69
CA GLN A 108 3.20 11.82 -0.36
C GLN A 108 4.63 12.36 -0.44
N ALA A 109 5.07 12.60 -1.67
CA ALA A 109 6.29 13.32 -2.02
C ALA A 109 6.16 13.87 -3.45
N PRO A 110 6.97 14.87 -3.82
CA PRO A 110 7.07 15.31 -5.20
C PRO A 110 7.41 14.15 -6.16
N LEU A 111 6.92 14.25 -7.40
CA LEU A 111 7.21 13.27 -8.46
C LEU A 111 8.72 13.10 -8.69
N SER A 112 9.48 14.20 -8.67
CA SER A 112 10.95 14.18 -8.81
C SER A 112 11.63 13.29 -7.77
N VAL A 113 11.20 13.37 -6.51
CA VAL A 113 11.69 12.52 -5.42
C VAL A 113 11.35 11.05 -5.66
N CYS A 114 10.15 10.77 -6.19
CA CYS A 114 9.72 9.41 -6.51
C CYS A 114 10.57 8.82 -7.66
N ILE A 115 10.84 9.59 -8.71
CA ILE A 115 11.70 9.20 -9.83
C ILE A 115 13.14 8.94 -9.35
N GLU A 116 13.69 9.87 -8.56
CA GLU A 116 15.05 9.74 -8.02
C GLU A 116 15.20 8.50 -7.11
N ARG A 117 14.17 8.20 -6.30
CA ARG A 117 14.17 7.01 -5.47
C ARG A 117 14.02 5.73 -6.30
N ASP A 118 13.23 5.76 -7.38
CA ASP A 118 13.07 4.62 -8.28
C ASP A 118 14.38 4.27 -9.00
N SER A 119 15.12 5.27 -9.48
CA SER A 119 16.40 5.07 -10.19
C SER A 119 17.49 4.41 -9.35
N LYS A 120 17.38 4.48 -8.02
CA LYS A 120 18.31 3.86 -7.05
C LYS A 120 17.88 2.46 -6.61
N ARG A 121 16.76 1.93 -7.10
CA ARG A 121 16.27 0.59 -6.73
C ARG A 121 17.07 -0.49 -7.44
N LYS A 122 17.11 -1.69 -6.84
CA LYS A 122 17.64 -2.90 -7.49
C LYS A 122 16.87 -3.25 -8.77
N LEU A 123 15.55 -3.08 -8.74
CA LEU A 123 14.68 -3.16 -9.91
C LEU A 123 14.09 -1.78 -10.15
N VAL A 124 14.60 -1.12 -11.19
CA VAL A 124 14.14 0.19 -11.66
C VAL A 124 12.96 -0.01 -12.60
N TYR A 125 11.86 0.67 -12.36
CA TYR A 125 10.68 0.62 -13.25
C TYR A 125 10.69 1.77 -14.27
N GLY A 126 11.44 2.84 -13.98
CA GLY A 126 11.71 3.94 -14.89
C GLY A 126 10.77 5.13 -14.70
N GLU A 127 11.19 6.25 -15.26
CA GLU A 127 10.51 7.54 -15.13
C GLU A 127 9.05 7.49 -15.63
N GLY A 128 8.80 6.86 -16.78
CA GLY A 128 7.45 6.73 -17.32
C GLY A 128 6.48 6.02 -16.37
N ALA A 129 6.94 4.95 -15.70
CA ALA A 129 6.16 4.25 -14.69
C ALA A 129 5.93 5.12 -13.45
N ALA A 130 6.97 5.83 -12.98
CA ALA A 130 6.83 6.76 -11.85
C ALA A 130 5.82 7.88 -12.14
N ILE A 131 5.86 8.48 -13.33
CA ILE A 131 4.90 9.50 -13.78
C ILE A 131 3.48 8.93 -13.83
N ALA A 132 3.29 7.78 -14.48
CA ALA A 132 1.97 7.17 -14.64
C ALA A 132 1.35 6.84 -13.27
N LEU A 133 2.11 6.21 -12.38
CA LEU A 133 1.61 5.78 -11.07
C LEU A 133 1.42 6.95 -10.10
N HIS A 134 2.26 7.99 -10.17
CA HIS A 134 2.06 9.23 -9.42
C HIS A 134 0.79 9.96 -9.87
N THR A 135 0.57 10.05 -11.18
CA THR A 135 -0.65 10.63 -11.75
C THR A 135 -1.90 9.85 -11.36
N LEU A 136 -1.84 8.51 -11.36
CA LEU A 136 -2.95 7.67 -10.93
C LEU A 136 -3.24 7.83 -9.42
N ASP A 137 -2.22 7.77 -8.57
CA ASP A 137 -2.37 7.93 -7.12
C ASP A 137 -2.94 9.32 -6.75
N ALA A 138 -2.54 10.37 -7.48
CA ALA A 138 -3.04 11.72 -7.29
C ALA A 138 -4.53 11.91 -7.61
N LYS A 139 -5.14 11.05 -8.45
CA LYS A 139 -6.58 11.14 -8.80
C LYS A 139 -7.50 10.82 -7.63
N PHE A 140 -7.00 10.11 -6.62
CA PHE A 140 -7.80 9.68 -5.49
C PHE A 140 -6.95 9.74 -4.23
N VAL A 141 -7.13 10.74 -3.38
CA VAL A 141 -6.41 10.87 -2.11
C VAL A 141 -7.38 10.57 -0.95
N THR A 142 -6.95 9.75 0.02
CA THR A 142 -7.80 9.34 1.15
C THR A 142 -6.96 8.99 2.39
N GLY A 143 -7.62 8.85 3.53
CA GLY A 143 -6.96 8.55 4.80
C GLY A 143 -6.08 9.71 5.31
N ILE A 144 -5.13 9.37 6.16
CA ILE A 144 -4.21 10.32 6.79
C ILE A 144 -3.02 10.54 5.86
N ILE A 145 -2.79 11.80 5.50
CA ILE A 145 -1.68 12.18 4.63
C ILE A 145 -0.39 12.23 5.42
N ILE A 146 0.64 11.54 4.93
CA ILE A 146 1.98 11.47 5.54
C ILE A 146 3.01 11.96 4.52
N PRO A 147 3.45 13.21 4.60
CA PRO A 147 4.57 13.71 3.80
C PRO A 147 5.86 12.95 4.13
N THR A 148 6.60 12.51 3.10
CA THR A 148 7.84 11.72 3.25
C THR A 148 9.07 12.42 2.69
N GLU A 149 8.90 13.59 2.08
CA GLU A 149 10.00 14.42 1.60
C GLU A 149 10.84 14.93 2.79
N ASN A 150 12.16 14.85 2.67
CA ASN A 150 13.10 15.23 3.73
C ASN A 150 12.87 14.53 5.09
N LYS A 151 12.19 13.37 5.09
CA LYS A 151 12.00 12.52 6.26
C LYS A 151 12.70 11.19 6.09
N THR A 152 13.32 10.73 7.16
CA THR A 152 13.82 9.35 7.25
C THR A 152 12.66 8.37 7.42
N VAL A 153 12.89 7.10 7.10
CA VAL A 153 11.92 6.02 7.36
C VAL A 153 11.48 6.02 8.83
N ALA A 154 12.42 6.19 9.77
CA ALA A 154 12.13 6.21 11.20
C ALA A 154 11.18 7.35 11.60
N GLN A 155 11.40 8.56 11.09
CA GLN A 155 10.52 9.71 11.33
C GLN A 155 9.13 9.49 10.75
N THR A 156 9.04 8.96 9.52
CA THR A 156 7.77 8.65 8.87
C THR A 156 6.98 7.60 9.64
N VAL A 157 7.64 6.51 10.07
CA VAL A 157 7.04 5.46 10.88
C VAL A 157 6.60 5.99 12.24
N ALA A 158 7.41 6.82 12.91
CA ALA A 158 7.03 7.45 14.17
C ALA A 158 5.78 8.34 14.01
N LYS A 159 5.68 9.08 12.90
CA LYS A 159 4.50 9.89 12.59
C LYS A 159 3.26 9.02 12.37
N ILE A 160 3.35 7.94 11.60
CA ILE A 160 2.25 6.97 11.42
C ILE A 160 1.81 6.42 12.78
N ARG A 161 2.75 5.99 13.62
CA ARG A 161 2.47 5.44 14.95
C ARG A 161 1.75 6.41 15.88
N SER A 162 1.97 7.72 15.75
CA SER A 162 1.27 8.72 16.57
C SER A 162 -0.26 8.76 16.36
N TYR A 163 -0.77 8.12 15.30
CA TYR A 163 -2.21 8.00 15.01
C TYR A 163 -2.81 6.65 15.42
N LEU A 164 -1.96 5.70 15.81
CA LEU A 164 -2.36 4.35 16.17
C LEU A 164 -2.59 4.24 17.69
N PRO A 165 -3.49 3.35 18.14
CA PRO A 165 -3.70 3.08 19.56
C PRO A 165 -2.51 2.34 20.20
#